data_AF-A0A3A0D8U2-F1
#
_entry.id   AF-A0A3A0D8U2-F1
#
_cell.length_a   1.000
_cell.length_b   1.000
_cell.length_c   1.000
_cell.angle_alpha   90.00
_cell.angle_beta   90.00
_cell.angle_gamma   90.00
#
_symmetry.space_group_name_H-M   'P 1'
#
loop_
_entity.id
_entity.type
_entity.pdbx_description
1 polymer ?
#
loop_
_entity_poly.entity_id
_entity_poly.type
_entity_poly.pdbx_seq_one_letter_code
_entity_poly.pdbx_strand_id
1 'polypeptide(L)'
;MMPAIRHRGARFIFAAVVFHGALAASAVHAAVLWTENAENGDADVIDGTAASYPLIQSDVVGQGTNAFHLANPNFQDNWFTIDRTVTIEPDSKLFFLSRLGYAATGQTAKVQMSTDGGGTWPTTLYSQAGTSSGVAPVEDAFSLRTIDLAPYAGQSARFRFYYDYLPGGLAFTEFDPPVGWYIDDIQIADQLQKQQYSIGDPSPDAQLYLEYINRARADALAEANRLRNETDPDITSAYAFFGINPQDIVSQFSTSIANGLLEQTAQPLSFNAKLLTAAQLHTQDMFDHQFQGHTSSGDPPAPLTPFGSLRDRLNVVGYAGGAGENVYSRASSPREGHAAFDVDWGPGGNPADPRYNPDFAGQGMQNPAGHRLNLHDNDFKEIGIGVVNGTNGSVGPQLVTQDFGDPGSVAFVTGVVYQDLNGNSFYDVGEGRSGVRIDVEGSAYFAVSSASGGYSVPAPGDGAYDVLFSGGGFADYLTQANIVGGENVKIDYLALSAAWAADFNGDGAVDGEDLAKWRGDFAATAGSDADDDGDSDGADLLVWQRQFGSGGTAAAIPEPATAAILLGAAVILRPLRRRRPRC
;
A
#
# COMPACT_ATOMS: atom_id res chain seq x y z
N MET A 1 -45.00 50.91 23.14
CA MET A 1 -45.48 49.53 23.33
C MET A 1 -44.72 48.67 22.34
N MET A 2 -43.63 48.05 22.77
CA MET A 2 -42.93 46.87 22.22
C MET A 2 -41.60 46.73 22.98
N PRO A 3 -41.34 45.62 23.68
CA PRO A 3 -40.11 45.41 24.44
C PRO A 3 -39.02 44.74 23.60
N ALA A 4 -37.77 45.07 23.94
CA ALA A 4 -36.56 44.46 23.40
C ALA A 4 -36.43 42.98 23.80
N ILE A 5 -36.18 42.12 22.82
CA ILE A 5 -35.83 40.70 23.02
C ILE A 5 -34.30 40.59 23.12
N ARG A 6 -33.82 39.99 24.21
CA ARG A 6 -32.41 39.67 24.44
C ARG A 6 -31.98 38.51 23.53
N HIS A 7 -30.97 38.70 22.70
CA HIS A 7 -30.19 37.62 22.11
C HIS A 7 -29.25 37.02 23.17
N ARG A 8 -29.40 35.73 23.46
CA ARG A 8 -28.41 34.94 24.21
C ARG A 8 -27.29 34.56 23.25
N GLY A 9 -26.07 35.00 23.53
CA GLY A 9 -24.87 34.59 22.81
C GLY A 9 -24.52 33.13 23.10
N ALA A 10 -24.32 32.36 22.04
CA ALA A 10 -23.61 31.09 22.10
C ALA A 10 -22.10 31.41 22.16
N ARG A 11 -21.46 31.05 23.26
CA ARG A 11 -20.00 31.09 23.41
C ARG A 11 -19.43 29.89 22.66
N PHE A 12 -18.71 30.12 21.57
CA PHE A 12 -17.81 29.13 20.99
C PHE A 12 -16.62 28.99 21.93
N ILE A 13 -16.46 27.79 22.48
CA ILE A 13 -15.26 27.39 23.24
C ILE A 13 -14.24 26.97 22.18
N PHE A 14 -13.25 27.82 21.92
CA PHE A 14 -12.02 27.39 21.25
C PHE A 14 -11.27 26.47 22.23
N ALA A 15 -11.25 25.17 21.94
CA ALA A 15 -10.30 24.26 22.56
C ALA A 15 -8.93 24.58 21.95
N ALA A 16 -8.04 25.16 22.74
CA ALA A 16 -6.64 25.29 22.39
C ALA A 16 -6.03 23.88 22.36
N VAL A 17 -5.81 23.35 21.16
CA VAL A 17 -4.93 22.20 20.97
C VAL A 17 -3.51 22.71 21.18
N VAL A 18 -2.89 22.30 22.27
CA VAL A 18 -1.48 22.58 22.55
C VAL A 18 -0.65 21.68 21.64
N PHE A 19 -0.14 22.24 20.55
CA PHE A 19 0.93 21.64 19.76
C PHE A 19 2.17 21.50 20.65
N HIS A 20 2.49 20.27 21.07
CA HIS A 20 3.87 19.93 21.42
C HIS A 20 4.58 19.51 20.12
N GLY A 21 4.75 20.46 19.22
CA GLY A 21 5.57 20.29 18.02
C GLY A 21 7.04 20.45 18.41
N ALA A 22 7.71 19.36 18.74
CA ALA A 22 9.16 19.31 18.59
C ALA A 22 9.45 19.17 17.08
N LEU A 23 9.52 20.31 16.38
CA LEU A 23 10.09 20.39 15.03
C LEU A 23 11.59 20.07 15.14
N ALA A 24 11.93 18.79 15.10
CA ALA A 24 13.29 18.34 14.84
C ALA A 24 13.48 18.25 13.32
N ALA A 25 13.60 19.42 12.67
CA ALA A 25 14.15 19.47 11.33
C ALA A 25 15.67 19.29 11.43
N SER A 26 16.18 18.06 11.32
CA SER A 26 17.55 17.79 10.85
C SER A 26 17.78 16.30 10.55
N ALA A 27 18.02 16.00 9.26
CA ALA A 27 18.71 14.82 8.74
C ALA A 27 18.45 13.46 9.43
N VAL A 28 17.34 12.79 9.09
CA VAL A 28 17.13 11.39 9.47
C VAL A 28 17.56 10.48 8.32
N HIS A 29 18.86 10.40 8.07
CA HIS A 29 19.40 9.12 7.59
C HIS A 29 19.63 8.30 8.85
N ALA A 30 18.97 7.15 8.97
CA ALA A 30 19.33 6.19 10.01
C ALA A 30 20.84 5.97 9.95
N ALA A 31 21.53 6.15 11.09
CA ALA A 31 22.93 5.79 11.22
C ALA A 31 23.01 4.25 11.26
N VAL A 32 22.82 3.64 10.09
CA VAL A 32 22.85 2.19 9.94
C VAL A 32 24.26 1.71 10.21
N LEU A 33 24.40 1.01 11.32
CA LEU A 33 25.64 0.38 11.71
C LEU A 33 25.85 -0.89 10.88
N TRP A 34 24.75 -1.61 10.58
CA TRP A 34 24.77 -2.85 9.80
C TRP A 34 23.36 -3.34 9.41
N THR A 35 23.25 -4.06 8.28
CA THR A 35 22.03 -4.73 7.79
C THR A 35 22.36 -6.11 7.21
N GLU A 36 21.41 -7.03 7.31
CA GLU A 36 21.46 -8.36 6.68
C GLU A 36 20.03 -8.86 6.42
N ASN A 37 19.78 -9.38 5.23
CA ASN A 37 18.46 -9.73 4.72
C ASN A 37 18.44 -11.07 3.97
N ALA A 38 19.44 -11.94 4.18
CA ALA A 38 19.58 -13.25 3.54
C ALA A 38 19.72 -13.26 2.01
N GLU A 39 19.77 -12.09 1.35
CA GLU A 39 19.83 -12.01 -0.11
C GLU A 39 21.23 -12.23 -0.69
N ASN A 40 22.26 -12.08 0.14
CA ASN A 40 23.66 -12.19 -0.28
C ASN A 40 24.33 -13.50 0.19
N GLY A 41 23.53 -14.52 0.51
CA GLY A 41 24.01 -15.79 1.04
C GLY A 41 24.40 -15.70 2.52
N ASP A 42 25.32 -16.57 2.96
CA ASP A 42 25.75 -16.70 4.35
C ASP A 42 27.03 -15.91 4.67
N ALA A 43 27.49 -15.02 3.79
CA ALA A 43 28.80 -14.39 3.88
C ALA A 43 29.03 -13.55 5.14
N ASP A 44 27.97 -12.95 5.69
CA ASP A 44 28.04 -12.09 6.88
C ASP A 44 27.53 -12.79 8.16
N VAL A 45 27.30 -14.11 8.10
CA VAL A 45 26.86 -14.92 9.23
C VAL A 45 27.72 -16.18 9.41
N ILE A 46 27.84 -16.63 10.66
CA ILE A 46 28.38 -17.95 10.99
C ILE A 46 27.18 -18.89 11.14
N ASP A 47 27.04 -19.79 10.17
CA ASP A 47 26.00 -20.82 10.16
C ASP A 47 26.30 -21.92 11.21
N GLY A 48 25.38 -22.07 12.16
CA GLY A 48 25.39 -23.12 13.19
C GLY A 48 24.22 -24.10 13.05
N THR A 49 23.59 -24.16 11.88
CA THR A 49 22.50 -25.09 11.58
C THR A 49 23.01 -26.51 11.30
N ALA A 50 22.12 -27.48 11.48
CA ALA A 50 22.39 -28.86 11.13
C ALA A 50 22.49 -29.03 9.61
N ALA A 51 23.47 -29.80 9.14
CA ALA A 51 23.71 -30.06 7.71
C ALA A 51 22.54 -30.73 6.95
N SER A 52 21.44 -31.07 7.63
CA SER A 52 20.25 -31.67 7.03
C SER A 52 19.35 -30.68 6.30
N TYR A 53 19.49 -29.37 6.54
CA TYR A 53 18.69 -28.32 5.89
C TYR A 53 19.52 -27.04 5.73
N PRO A 54 19.22 -26.19 4.73
CA PRO A 54 19.91 -24.93 4.55
C PRO A 54 19.40 -23.86 5.52
N LEU A 55 20.30 -22.99 5.98
CA LEU A 55 19.95 -21.81 6.78
C LEU A 55 19.10 -20.78 6.00
N ILE A 56 19.21 -20.71 4.68
CA ILE A 56 18.52 -19.72 3.83
C ILE A 56 17.52 -20.42 2.91
N GLN A 57 16.31 -19.86 2.79
CA GLN A 57 15.22 -20.40 1.95
C GLN A 57 14.37 -19.27 1.33
N SER A 58 13.53 -19.61 0.34
CA SER A 58 12.75 -18.66 -0.46
C SER A 58 11.23 -18.88 -0.44
N ASP A 59 10.73 -19.81 0.38
CA ASP A 59 9.30 -20.16 0.43
C ASP A 59 8.51 -19.26 1.40
N VAL A 60 9.11 -18.91 2.54
CA VAL A 60 8.52 -18.03 3.57
C VAL A 60 9.44 -16.84 3.78
N VAL A 61 9.11 -15.72 3.14
CA VAL A 61 9.98 -14.54 3.05
C VAL A 61 9.24 -13.31 3.60
N GLY A 62 9.95 -12.47 4.35
CA GLY A 62 9.42 -11.23 4.91
C GLY A 62 9.51 -10.10 3.88
N GLN A 63 10.72 -9.87 3.35
CA GLN A 63 10.99 -8.95 2.25
C GLN A 63 11.99 -9.58 1.27
N GLY A 64 11.97 -9.12 0.02
CA GLY A 64 12.89 -9.63 -0.99
C GLY A 64 12.53 -11.03 -1.49
N THR A 65 13.52 -11.91 -1.57
CA THR A 65 13.42 -13.26 -2.15
C THR A 65 13.85 -14.38 -1.22
N ASN A 66 14.58 -14.08 -0.13
CA ASN A 66 15.09 -15.08 0.79
C ASN A 66 14.89 -14.64 2.24
N ALA A 67 14.81 -15.61 3.16
CA ALA A 67 14.86 -15.36 4.60
C ALA A 67 15.66 -16.47 5.29
N PHE A 68 16.21 -16.15 6.47
CA PHE A 68 16.84 -17.15 7.33
C PHE A 68 15.80 -18.07 7.96
N HIS A 69 16.16 -19.33 8.14
CA HIS A 69 15.30 -20.36 8.70
C HIS A 69 16.05 -21.20 9.74
N LEU A 70 15.45 -21.32 10.92
CA LEU A 70 15.94 -22.16 12.01
C LEU A 70 14.88 -23.20 12.40
N ALA A 71 15.27 -24.46 12.42
CA ALA A 71 14.46 -25.59 12.86
C ALA A 71 15.20 -26.42 13.93
N ASN A 72 14.53 -27.37 14.61
CA ASN A 72 15.17 -28.28 15.59
C ASN A 72 15.14 -29.74 15.12
N PRO A 73 15.74 -30.11 13.97
CA PRO A 73 15.81 -31.50 13.54
C PRO A 73 16.54 -32.35 14.59
N ASN A 74 16.05 -33.57 14.82
CA ASN A 74 16.60 -34.49 15.81
C ASN A 74 16.71 -33.91 17.23
N PHE A 75 15.82 -32.97 17.59
CA PHE A 75 15.78 -32.36 18.92
C PHE A 75 17.09 -31.65 19.30
N GLN A 76 17.71 -30.98 18.32
CA GLN A 76 18.94 -30.20 18.52
C GLN A 76 18.68 -28.71 18.36
N ASP A 77 19.41 -27.91 19.12
CA ASP A 77 19.42 -26.47 18.98
C ASP A 77 20.13 -26.08 17.68
N ASN A 78 19.64 -25.04 17.03
CA ASN A 78 20.22 -24.50 15.81
C ASN A 78 20.29 -22.99 15.92
N TRP A 79 21.29 -22.39 15.28
CA TRP A 79 21.55 -20.96 15.40
C TRP A 79 22.36 -20.43 14.23
N PHE A 80 22.37 -19.12 14.07
CA PHE A 80 23.39 -18.43 13.29
C PHE A 80 23.85 -17.20 14.07
N THR A 81 25.12 -16.85 13.90
CA THR A 81 25.72 -15.67 14.54
C THR A 81 26.00 -14.62 13.48
N ILE A 82 25.70 -13.36 13.77
CA ILE A 82 26.14 -12.25 12.94
C ILE A 82 27.66 -12.15 13.04
N ASP A 83 28.40 -12.30 11.94
CA ASP A 83 29.87 -12.35 11.97
C ASP A 83 30.52 -10.96 12.06
N ARG A 84 29.93 -10.09 12.89
CA ARG A 84 30.35 -8.71 13.06
C ARG A 84 30.25 -8.30 14.52
N THR A 85 31.28 -7.62 14.99
CA THR A 85 31.25 -6.93 16.29
C THR A 85 30.78 -5.50 16.07
N VAL A 86 29.78 -5.08 16.84
CA VAL A 86 29.18 -3.75 16.77
C VAL A 86 29.40 -3.02 18.09
N THR A 87 29.82 -1.75 18.03
CA THR A 87 29.84 -0.86 19.19
C THR A 87 28.42 -0.32 19.38
N ILE A 88 27.85 -0.53 20.56
CA ILE A 88 26.48 -0.11 20.88
C ILE A 88 26.51 1.36 21.30
N GLU A 89 25.72 2.19 20.64
CA GLU A 89 25.54 3.60 20.98
C GLU A 89 24.27 3.80 21.85
N PRO A 90 24.11 4.95 22.54
CA PRO A 90 22.96 5.21 23.42
C PRO A 90 21.57 5.15 22.76
N ASP A 91 21.49 5.27 21.44
CA ASP A 91 20.27 5.25 20.64
C ASP A 91 20.12 3.97 19.78
N SER A 92 21.13 3.10 19.81
CA SER A 92 21.16 1.86 19.02
C SER A 92 19.99 0.94 19.36
N LYS A 93 19.41 0.36 18.32
CA LYS A 93 18.35 -0.63 18.37
C LYS A 93 18.68 -1.78 17.43
N LEU A 94 18.19 -2.97 17.75
CA LEU A 94 18.17 -4.13 16.86
C LEU A 94 16.75 -4.32 16.33
N PHE A 95 16.62 -4.30 15.01
CA PHE A 95 15.40 -4.59 14.28
C PHE A 95 15.54 -5.90 13.52
N PHE A 96 14.45 -6.64 13.39
CA PHE A 96 14.35 -7.79 12.50
C PHE A 96 12.88 -8.16 12.28
N LEU A 97 12.54 -8.64 11.09
CA LEU A 97 11.29 -9.35 10.86
C LEU A 97 11.40 -10.76 11.43
N SER A 98 10.35 -11.19 12.12
CA SER A 98 10.26 -12.51 12.74
C SER A 98 8.93 -13.15 12.40
N ARG A 99 8.95 -14.42 12.02
CA ARG A 99 7.77 -15.29 12.00
C ARG A 99 8.09 -16.62 12.66
N LEU A 100 7.55 -16.86 13.84
CA LEU A 100 7.58 -18.18 14.44
C LEU A 100 6.45 -19.03 13.84
N GLY A 101 6.80 -19.98 12.99
CA GLY A 101 5.87 -20.88 12.31
C GLY A 101 5.34 -21.97 13.24
N TYR A 102 5.28 -23.22 12.79
CA TYR A 102 4.94 -24.33 13.69
C TYR A 102 6.09 -24.57 14.68
N ALA A 103 5.82 -24.26 15.95
CA ALA A 103 6.75 -24.43 17.06
C ALA A 103 5.98 -24.84 18.31
N ALA A 104 6.34 -25.95 18.94
CA ALA A 104 5.67 -26.43 20.15
C ALA A 104 6.26 -25.79 21.41
N THR A 105 5.65 -26.04 22.57
CA THR A 105 6.04 -25.43 23.85
C THR A 105 7.43 -25.80 24.35
N GLY A 106 8.07 -26.83 23.78
CA GLY A 106 9.46 -27.17 24.04
C GLY A 106 10.45 -26.42 23.15
N GLN A 107 10.01 -25.53 22.25
CA GLN A 107 10.87 -24.78 21.35
C GLN A 107 10.79 -23.28 21.68
N THR A 108 11.91 -22.57 21.63
CA THR A 108 11.95 -21.12 21.94
C THR A 108 12.90 -20.39 21.00
N ALA A 109 12.38 -19.41 20.27
CA ALA A 109 13.14 -18.45 19.48
C ALA A 109 13.80 -17.42 20.39
N LYS A 110 15.12 -17.24 20.30
CA LYS A 110 15.89 -16.30 21.12
C LYS A 110 16.83 -15.45 20.29
N VAL A 111 16.97 -14.19 20.67
CA VAL A 111 18.11 -13.35 20.25
C VAL A 111 19.02 -13.18 21.45
N GLN A 112 20.30 -13.45 21.26
CA GLN A 112 21.30 -13.38 22.33
C GLN A 112 22.45 -12.47 21.96
N MET A 113 23.07 -11.90 22.98
CA MET A 113 24.20 -10.98 22.86
C MET A 113 25.42 -11.52 23.59
N SER A 114 26.59 -11.33 22.98
CA SER A 114 27.90 -11.66 23.51
C SER A 114 28.78 -10.43 23.52
N THR A 115 29.56 -10.23 24.59
CA THR A 115 30.53 -9.14 24.73
C THR A 115 31.98 -9.63 24.76
N ASP A 116 32.19 -10.94 24.60
CA ASP A 116 33.50 -11.61 24.58
C ASP A 116 33.85 -12.18 23.19
N GLY A 117 33.26 -11.61 22.13
CA GLY A 117 33.52 -12.01 20.74
C GLY A 117 32.82 -13.31 20.33
N GLY A 118 31.76 -13.72 21.04
CA GLY A 118 31.00 -14.94 20.76
C GLY A 118 31.42 -16.16 21.58
N GLY A 119 32.32 -16.00 22.55
CA GLY A 119 32.75 -17.08 23.44
C GLY A 119 31.64 -17.53 24.40
N THR A 120 30.90 -16.58 24.96
CA THR A 120 29.72 -16.81 25.80
C THR A 120 28.55 -15.91 25.38
N TRP A 121 27.33 -16.36 25.69
CA TRP A 121 26.07 -15.71 25.30
C TRP A 121 25.13 -15.52 26.51
N PRO A 122 25.57 -14.81 27.57
CA PRO A 122 24.85 -14.74 28.83
C PRO A 122 23.58 -13.88 28.76
N THR A 123 23.47 -13.00 27.77
CA THR A 123 22.37 -12.04 27.65
C THR A 123 21.37 -12.50 26.60
N THR A 124 20.11 -12.70 27.00
CA THR A 124 18.99 -12.92 26.08
C THR A 124 18.22 -11.62 25.93
N LEU A 125 18.20 -11.08 24.71
CA LEU A 125 17.56 -9.81 24.36
C LEU A 125 16.10 -9.99 23.94
N TYR A 126 15.79 -11.14 23.34
CA TYR A 126 14.44 -11.50 22.89
C TYR A 126 14.20 -12.98 23.14
N SER A 127 12.96 -13.34 23.46
CA SER A 127 12.52 -14.71 23.66
C SER A 127 11.04 -14.86 23.30
N GLN A 128 10.72 -15.82 22.43
CA GLN A 128 9.35 -16.21 22.11
C GLN A 128 9.24 -17.75 22.15
N ALA A 129 8.39 -18.26 23.04
CA ALA A 129 8.14 -19.69 23.14
C ALA A 129 7.12 -20.14 22.07
N GLY A 130 7.29 -21.37 21.59
CA GLY A 130 6.31 -22.00 20.73
C GLY A 130 5.00 -22.28 21.46
N THR A 131 3.89 -22.23 20.74
CA THR A 131 2.53 -22.48 21.25
C THR A 131 1.71 -23.41 20.37
N SER A 132 2.26 -23.83 19.23
CA SER A 132 1.55 -24.66 18.24
C SER A 132 1.23 -26.04 18.80
N SER A 133 -0.01 -26.49 18.55
CA SER A 133 -0.51 -27.84 18.82
C SER A 133 -0.65 -28.70 17.57
N GLY A 134 -0.23 -28.18 16.41
CA GLY A 134 -0.35 -28.81 15.10
C GLY A 134 -1.57 -28.34 14.30
N VAL A 135 -2.43 -27.49 14.88
CA VAL A 135 -3.58 -26.90 14.18
C VAL A 135 -3.19 -25.63 13.42
N ALA A 136 -2.42 -24.74 14.05
CA ALA A 136 -1.98 -23.46 13.50
C ALA A 136 -0.52 -23.17 13.89
N PRO A 137 0.22 -22.38 13.08
CA PRO A 137 1.52 -21.86 13.48
C PRO A 137 1.39 -20.93 14.69
N VAL A 138 2.52 -20.52 15.28
CA VAL A 138 2.51 -19.50 16.34
C VAL A 138 2.14 -18.14 15.76
N GLU A 139 2.64 -17.83 14.56
CA GLU A 139 2.40 -16.59 13.83
C GLU A 139 2.06 -16.86 12.36
N ASP A 140 0.96 -16.26 11.90
CA ASP A 140 0.49 -16.40 10.52
C ASP A 140 1.26 -15.52 9.53
N ALA A 141 1.92 -14.45 10.01
CA ALA A 141 2.68 -13.49 9.20
C ALA A 141 3.94 -13.02 9.94
N PHE A 142 4.86 -12.39 9.21
CA PHE A 142 6.02 -11.72 9.81
C PHE A 142 5.59 -10.51 10.64
N SER A 143 6.23 -10.35 11.79
CA SER A 143 6.12 -9.18 12.66
C SER A 143 7.48 -8.53 12.84
N LEU A 144 7.53 -7.19 12.77
CA LEU A 144 8.72 -6.45 13.13
C LEU A 144 8.98 -6.58 14.64
N ARG A 145 10.21 -6.93 15.00
CA ARG A 145 10.72 -6.90 16.37
C ARG A 145 11.69 -5.73 16.49
N THR A 146 11.53 -4.96 17.57
CA THR A 146 12.42 -3.86 17.93
C THR A 146 12.95 -4.10 19.33
N ILE A 147 14.26 -4.11 19.48
CA ILE A 147 14.95 -4.26 20.77
C ILE A 147 15.77 -3.01 21.03
N ASP A 148 15.52 -2.35 22.16
CA ASP A 148 16.33 -1.23 22.63
C ASP A 148 17.67 -1.74 23.18
N LEU A 149 18.77 -1.26 22.60
CA LEU A 149 20.13 -1.62 23.03
C LEU A 149 20.77 -0.53 23.90
N ALA A 150 20.10 0.59 24.16
CA ALA A 150 20.59 1.66 25.01
C ALA A 150 21.16 1.19 26.37
N PRO A 151 20.60 0.16 27.06
CA PRO A 151 21.17 -0.36 28.30
C PRO A 151 22.60 -0.93 28.17
N TYR A 152 23.06 -1.19 26.95
CA TYR A 152 24.36 -1.77 26.66
C TYR A 152 25.32 -0.78 25.96
N ALA A 153 24.97 0.51 25.92
CA ALA A 153 25.78 1.54 25.29
C ALA A 153 27.24 1.54 25.78
N GLY A 154 28.17 1.75 24.84
CA GLY A 154 29.62 1.70 25.04
C GLY A 154 30.22 0.28 25.01
N GLN A 155 29.41 -0.77 24.96
CA GLN A 155 29.91 -2.14 24.84
C GLN A 155 30.13 -2.52 23.37
N SER A 156 31.13 -3.37 23.12
CA SER A 156 31.30 -4.04 21.82
C SER A 156 30.65 -5.42 21.89
N ALA A 157 29.69 -5.69 21.01
CA ALA A 157 28.87 -6.89 21.08
C ALA A 157 28.74 -7.62 19.75
N ARG A 158 28.53 -8.94 19.83
CA ARG A 158 28.04 -9.79 18.75
C ARG A 158 26.62 -10.26 19.10
N PHE A 159 25.84 -10.58 18.08
CA PHE A 159 24.46 -11.03 18.20
C PHE A 159 24.28 -12.39 17.52
N ARG A 160 23.43 -13.25 18.08
CA ARG A 160 23.02 -14.51 17.44
C ARG A 160 21.52 -14.72 17.56
N PHE A 161 20.98 -15.41 16.58
CA PHE A 161 19.63 -15.94 16.59
C PHE A 161 19.74 -17.43 16.92
N TYR A 162 19.05 -17.84 17.98
CA TYR A 162 19.19 -19.15 18.59
C TYR A 162 17.82 -19.78 18.79
N TYR A 163 17.60 -20.92 18.15
CA TYR A 163 16.36 -21.68 18.28
C TYR A 163 16.59 -22.87 19.22
N ASP A 164 16.13 -22.68 20.46
CA ASP A 164 16.36 -23.54 21.61
C ASP A 164 15.32 -24.65 21.69
N TYR A 165 15.76 -25.88 21.94
CA TYR A 165 14.93 -27.01 22.29
C TYR A 165 15.13 -27.39 23.77
N LEU A 166 14.05 -27.37 24.53
CA LEU A 166 14.01 -27.85 25.91
C LEU A 166 14.07 -29.39 25.92
N PRO A 167 15.11 -30.01 26.50
CA PRO A 167 15.24 -31.47 26.52
C PRO A 167 14.02 -32.17 27.13
N GLY A 168 13.41 -33.08 26.35
CA GLY A 168 12.19 -33.81 26.74
C GLY A 168 10.88 -33.03 26.52
N GLY A 169 10.95 -31.81 26.00
CA GLY A 169 9.79 -31.02 25.58
C GLY A 169 9.18 -31.51 24.27
N LEU A 170 7.96 -31.06 24.00
CA LEU A 170 7.31 -31.23 22.69
C LEU A 170 7.99 -30.34 21.66
N ALA A 171 8.18 -30.86 20.44
CA ALA A 171 8.78 -30.12 19.32
C ALA A 171 8.22 -30.59 17.98
N PHE A 172 8.16 -29.67 17.02
CA PHE A 172 8.14 -30.00 15.59
C PHE A 172 9.59 -30.09 15.13
N THR A 173 9.95 -31.23 14.55
CA THR A 173 11.36 -31.56 14.21
C THR A 173 11.60 -31.63 12.70
N GLU A 174 10.54 -31.42 11.93
CA GLU A 174 10.58 -31.14 10.51
C GLU A 174 11.25 -29.78 10.25
N PHE A 175 11.63 -29.56 8.99
CA PHE A 175 12.24 -28.31 8.54
C PHE A 175 11.64 -27.84 7.21
N ASP A 176 10.61 -28.50 6.69
CA ASP A 176 9.88 -28.00 5.54
C ASP A 176 9.00 -26.82 5.99
N PRO A 177 8.88 -25.76 5.18
CA PRO A 177 8.00 -24.65 5.52
C PRO A 177 6.53 -25.07 5.71
N PRO A 178 5.81 -24.47 6.68
CA PRO A 178 6.20 -23.33 7.53
C PRO A 178 6.64 -23.75 8.96
N VAL A 179 7.41 -24.84 9.14
CA VAL A 179 7.87 -25.30 10.47
C VAL A 179 9.11 -24.52 10.93
N GLY A 180 9.19 -24.16 12.21
CA GLY A 180 10.37 -23.49 12.79
C GLY A 180 10.27 -21.96 12.81
N TRP A 181 11.42 -21.28 12.84
CA TRP A 181 11.51 -19.83 12.99
C TRP A 181 12.14 -19.19 11.74
N TYR A 182 11.46 -18.19 11.19
CA TYR A 182 11.92 -17.40 10.05
C TYR A 182 12.34 -16.00 10.50
N ILE A 183 13.48 -15.54 10.00
CA ILE A 183 14.08 -14.25 10.35
C ILE A 183 14.47 -13.52 9.07
N ASP A 184 14.15 -12.25 8.99
CA ASP A 184 14.43 -11.42 7.81
C ASP A 184 14.74 -9.96 8.21
N ASP A 185 15.30 -9.17 7.28
CA ASP A 185 15.61 -7.73 7.41
C ASP A 185 16.19 -7.31 8.77
N ILE A 186 17.29 -7.93 9.15
CA ILE A 186 18.00 -7.58 10.38
C ILE A 186 18.71 -6.25 10.20
N GLN A 187 18.50 -5.32 11.12
CA GLN A 187 19.16 -4.01 11.11
C GLN A 187 19.63 -3.63 12.52
N ILE A 188 20.86 -3.09 12.62
CA ILE A 188 21.33 -2.43 13.83
C ILE A 188 21.53 -0.96 13.50
N ALA A 189 20.69 -0.12 14.09
CA ALA A 189 20.62 1.31 13.78
C ALA A 189 19.94 2.09 14.90
N ASP A 190 20.02 3.42 14.86
CA ASP A 190 19.23 4.31 15.71
C ASP A 190 17.73 4.28 15.36
N GLN A 191 17.41 4.08 14.08
CA GLN A 191 16.06 3.94 13.54
C GLN A 191 16.00 2.89 12.43
N LEU A 192 14.82 2.30 12.22
CA LEU A 192 14.59 1.34 11.16
C LEU A 192 14.66 2.00 9.78
N GLN A 193 15.46 1.45 8.88
CA GLN A 193 15.31 1.72 7.45
C GLN A 193 14.16 0.90 6.89
N LYS A 194 12.99 1.52 6.82
CA LYS A 194 11.78 0.90 6.28
C LYS A 194 11.89 0.67 4.77
N GLN A 195 11.21 -0.37 4.29
CA GLN A 195 11.05 -0.63 2.86
C GLN A 195 9.81 0.09 2.31
N GLN A 196 9.90 0.59 1.08
CA GLN A 196 8.72 1.13 0.41
C GLN A 196 7.79 -0.01 -0.02
N TYR A 197 6.54 0.01 0.44
CA TYR A 197 5.46 -0.79 -0.13
C TYR A 197 4.86 -0.05 -1.34
N SER A 198 4.76 -0.74 -2.47
CA SER A 198 4.23 -0.17 -3.71
C SER A 198 2.91 -0.85 -4.09
N ILE A 199 1.91 -0.01 -4.36
CA ILE A 199 0.62 -0.42 -4.92
C ILE A 199 0.62 -0.42 -6.46
N GLY A 200 1.77 -0.17 -7.09
CA GLY A 200 1.87 0.21 -8.49
C GLY A 200 1.53 1.68 -8.70
N ASP A 201 1.09 2.03 -9.91
CA ASP A 201 0.66 3.39 -10.27
C ASP A 201 -0.74 3.33 -10.90
N PRO A 202 -1.80 3.23 -10.08
CA PRO A 202 -3.17 3.19 -10.59
C PRO A 202 -3.50 4.50 -11.31
N SER A 203 -4.18 4.40 -12.46
CA SER A 203 -4.66 5.59 -13.17
C SER A 203 -5.68 6.38 -12.32
N PRO A 204 -5.89 7.67 -12.58
CA PRO A 204 -6.94 8.44 -11.88
C PRO A 204 -8.34 7.81 -11.98
N ASP A 205 -8.70 7.22 -13.12
CA ASP A 205 -9.98 6.52 -13.28
C ASP A 205 -10.04 5.25 -12.42
N ALA A 206 -8.95 4.49 -12.37
CA ALA A 206 -8.84 3.32 -11.50
C ALA A 206 -8.97 3.72 -10.02
N GLN A 207 -8.31 4.81 -9.60
CA GLN A 207 -8.48 5.35 -8.25
C GLN A 207 -9.94 5.71 -7.98
N LEU A 208 -10.60 6.43 -8.89
CA LEU A 208 -12.01 6.81 -8.73
C LEU A 208 -12.94 5.58 -8.61
N TYR A 209 -12.69 4.51 -9.38
CA TYR A 209 -13.39 3.24 -9.19
C TYR A 209 -13.20 2.69 -7.77
N LEU A 210 -11.96 2.65 -7.26
CA LEU A 210 -11.69 2.18 -5.90
C LEU A 210 -12.43 3.01 -4.85
N GLU A 211 -12.52 4.32 -5.04
CA GLU A 211 -13.22 5.22 -4.12
C GLU A 211 -14.73 4.94 -4.09
N TYR A 212 -15.35 4.67 -5.25
CA TYR A 212 -16.76 4.23 -5.28
C TYR A 212 -16.96 2.85 -4.65
N ILE A 213 -16.07 1.90 -4.92
CA ILE A 213 -16.13 0.54 -4.34
C ILE A 213 -16.00 0.63 -2.81
N ASN A 214 -15.03 1.36 -2.29
CA ASN A 214 -14.82 1.50 -0.85
C ASN A 214 -15.96 2.27 -0.17
N ARG A 215 -16.57 3.25 -0.85
CA ARG A 215 -17.80 3.90 -0.36
C ARG A 215 -18.98 2.93 -0.33
N ALA A 216 -19.08 2.04 -1.32
CA ALA A 216 -20.12 1.01 -1.39
C ALA A 216 -19.96 -0.02 -0.26
N ARG A 217 -18.73 -0.52 -0.07
CA ARG A 217 -18.37 -1.50 0.96
C ARG A 217 -18.57 -0.96 2.38
N ALA A 218 -18.35 0.34 2.60
CA ALA A 218 -18.56 0.95 3.92
C ALA A 218 -20.03 0.86 4.41
N ASP A 219 -21.01 0.95 3.50
CA ASP A 219 -22.43 0.72 3.79
C ASP A 219 -23.20 0.44 2.48
N ALA A 220 -23.49 -0.84 2.23
CA ALA A 220 -24.15 -1.30 1.02
C ALA A 220 -25.57 -0.74 0.86
N LEU A 221 -26.29 -0.48 1.96
CA LEU A 221 -27.62 0.13 1.89
C LEU A 221 -27.54 1.63 1.62
N ALA A 222 -26.56 2.33 2.17
CA ALA A 222 -26.31 3.71 1.80
C ALA A 222 -26.00 3.83 0.30
N GLU A 223 -25.20 2.92 -0.25
CA GLU A 223 -24.87 2.91 -1.68
C GLU A 223 -26.08 2.56 -2.54
N ALA A 224 -26.87 1.55 -2.19
CA ALA A 224 -28.11 1.24 -2.90
C ALA A 224 -29.06 2.45 -2.97
N ASN A 225 -29.12 3.24 -1.89
CA ASN A 225 -29.88 4.50 -1.89
C ASN A 225 -29.26 5.58 -2.80
N ARG A 226 -27.94 5.65 -2.95
CA ARG A 226 -27.27 6.55 -3.92
C ARG A 226 -27.60 6.11 -5.34
N LEU A 227 -27.42 4.83 -5.67
CA LEU A 227 -27.71 4.24 -6.99
C LEU A 227 -29.18 4.42 -7.38
N ARG A 228 -30.11 4.28 -6.43
CA ARG A 228 -31.54 4.58 -6.66
C ARG A 228 -31.77 6.04 -7.07
N ASN A 229 -31.04 6.98 -6.48
CA ASN A 229 -31.23 8.42 -6.69
C ASN A 229 -30.27 9.00 -7.72
N GLU A 230 -29.68 8.14 -8.57
CA GLU A 230 -28.73 8.55 -9.58
C GLU A 230 -29.39 9.48 -10.61
N THR A 231 -28.65 10.52 -11.01
CA THR A 231 -29.08 11.56 -11.96
C THR A 231 -28.22 11.58 -13.22
N ASP A 232 -27.18 10.77 -13.29
CA ASP A 232 -26.35 10.62 -14.47
C ASP A 232 -27.17 10.12 -15.67
N PRO A 233 -27.15 10.81 -16.83
CA PRO A 233 -27.91 10.43 -18.01
C PRO A 233 -27.56 9.03 -18.55
N ASP A 234 -26.31 8.59 -18.44
CA ASP A 234 -25.88 7.29 -18.97
C ASP A 234 -26.43 6.16 -18.09
N ILE A 235 -26.38 6.33 -16.76
CA ILE A 235 -26.93 5.36 -15.80
C ILE A 235 -28.46 5.31 -15.89
N THR A 236 -29.12 6.46 -15.92
CA THR A 236 -30.60 6.50 -16.02
C THR A 236 -31.09 5.95 -17.37
N SER A 237 -30.30 6.08 -18.43
CA SER A 237 -30.56 5.42 -19.72
C SER A 237 -30.40 3.91 -19.62
N ALA A 238 -29.39 3.41 -18.90
CA ALA A 238 -29.23 1.97 -18.64
C ALA A 238 -30.43 1.42 -17.84
N TYR A 239 -30.89 2.13 -16.81
CA TYR A 239 -32.09 1.73 -16.05
C TYR A 239 -33.32 1.63 -16.96
N ALA A 240 -33.55 2.63 -17.82
CA ALA A 240 -34.65 2.61 -18.78
C ALA A 240 -34.52 1.46 -19.80
N PHE A 241 -33.30 1.18 -20.28
CA PHE A 241 -33.02 0.14 -21.26
C PHE A 241 -33.29 -1.26 -20.69
N PHE A 242 -32.83 -1.54 -19.47
CA PHE A 242 -33.01 -2.82 -18.82
C PHE A 242 -34.35 -2.98 -18.09
N GLY A 243 -35.15 -1.90 -18.02
CA GLY A 243 -36.45 -1.90 -17.33
C GLY A 243 -36.33 -1.93 -15.81
N ILE A 244 -35.23 -1.39 -15.27
CA ILE A 244 -34.96 -1.33 -13.84
C ILE A 244 -35.82 -0.24 -13.22
N ASN A 245 -36.64 -0.61 -12.25
CA ASN A 245 -37.24 0.34 -11.33
C ASN A 245 -36.20 0.65 -10.23
N PRO A 246 -35.78 1.91 -10.04
CA PRO A 246 -34.76 2.23 -9.03
C PRO A 246 -35.11 1.78 -7.60
N GLN A 247 -36.40 1.65 -7.27
CA GLN A 247 -36.81 1.12 -5.97
C GLN A 247 -36.42 -0.35 -5.76
N ASP A 248 -36.36 -1.12 -6.85
CA ASP A 248 -36.02 -2.54 -6.80
C ASP A 248 -34.55 -2.73 -6.40
N ILE A 249 -33.67 -1.78 -6.74
CA ILE A 249 -32.24 -1.78 -6.33
C ILE A 249 -32.16 -1.90 -4.81
N VAL A 250 -32.83 -1.00 -4.07
CA VAL A 250 -32.81 -1.01 -2.60
C VAL A 250 -33.45 -2.29 -2.06
N SER A 251 -34.49 -2.80 -2.70
CA SER A 251 -35.14 -4.05 -2.29
C SER A 251 -34.21 -5.26 -2.44
N GLN A 252 -33.47 -5.36 -3.54
CA GLN A 252 -32.54 -6.46 -3.78
C GLN A 252 -31.38 -6.45 -2.79
N PHE A 253 -30.78 -5.29 -2.52
CA PHE A 253 -29.74 -5.16 -1.51
C PHE A 253 -30.26 -5.56 -0.13
N SER A 254 -31.40 -4.99 0.29
CA SER A 254 -31.99 -5.26 1.61
C SER A 254 -32.31 -6.74 1.80
N THR A 255 -32.87 -7.40 0.80
CA THR A 255 -33.18 -8.83 0.84
C THR A 255 -31.93 -9.71 0.78
N SER A 256 -30.92 -9.33 -0.01
CA SER A 256 -29.66 -10.08 -0.09
C SER A 256 -28.90 -10.03 1.24
N ILE A 257 -28.89 -8.87 1.91
CA ILE A 257 -28.34 -8.70 3.26
C ILE A 257 -29.11 -9.54 4.27
N ALA A 258 -30.45 -9.43 4.28
CA ALA A 258 -31.28 -10.15 5.24
C ALA A 258 -31.14 -11.68 5.16
N ASN A 259 -30.80 -12.20 3.97
CA ASN A 259 -30.61 -13.63 3.73
C ASN A 259 -29.14 -14.08 3.82
N GLY A 260 -28.21 -13.18 4.19
CA GLY A 260 -26.78 -13.49 4.32
C GLY A 260 -26.05 -13.75 3.00
N LEU A 261 -26.58 -13.24 1.88
CA LEU A 261 -25.95 -13.36 0.56
C LEU A 261 -25.00 -12.18 0.28
N LEU A 262 -25.24 -11.03 0.91
CA LEU A 262 -24.47 -9.79 0.73
C LEU A 262 -24.12 -9.24 2.11
N GLU A 263 -22.88 -8.83 2.32
CA GLU A 263 -22.49 -8.13 3.54
C GLU A 263 -23.04 -6.69 3.52
N GLN A 264 -23.56 -6.21 4.66
CA GLN A 264 -23.97 -4.81 4.74
C GLN A 264 -22.76 -3.88 4.80
N THR A 265 -21.69 -4.33 5.46
CA THR A 265 -20.45 -3.61 5.66
C THR A 265 -19.28 -4.55 5.38
N ALA A 266 -18.34 -4.10 4.58
CA ALA A 266 -17.10 -4.80 4.28
C ALA A 266 -15.91 -3.84 4.41
N GLN A 267 -14.74 -4.38 4.77
CA GLN A 267 -13.50 -3.64 4.90
C GLN A 267 -13.11 -2.96 3.58
N PRO A 268 -12.47 -1.78 3.60
CA PRO A 268 -11.98 -1.15 2.38
C PRO A 268 -10.91 -1.99 1.70
N LEU A 269 -10.86 -1.94 0.37
CA LEU A 269 -9.84 -2.60 -0.43
C LEU A 269 -8.61 -1.72 -0.59
N SER A 270 -7.45 -2.37 -0.55
CA SER A 270 -6.12 -1.83 -0.85
C SER A 270 -5.77 -2.09 -2.30
N PHE A 271 -5.14 -1.15 -3.02
CA PHE A 271 -4.54 -1.52 -4.31
C PHE A 271 -3.39 -2.52 -4.10
N ASN A 272 -3.22 -3.45 -5.04
CA ASN A 272 -2.07 -4.34 -5.11
C ASN A 272 -1.42 -4.26 -6.50
N ALA A 273 -0.11 -4.06 -6.55
CA ALA A 273 0.62 -3.84 -7.82
C ALA A 273 0.50 -5.02 -8.81
N LYS A 274 0.43 -6.26 -8.31
CA LYS A 274 0.34 -7.47 -9.14
C LYS A 274 -1.07 -7.63 -9.71
N LEU A 275 -2.10 -7.47 -8.87
CA LEU A 275 -3.50 -7.44 -9.33
C LEU A 275 -3.70 -6.31 -10.34
N LEU A 276 -3.15 -5.12 -10.06
CA LEU A 276 -3.24 -3.97 -10.96
C LEU A 276 -2.63 -4.29 -12.34
N THR A 277 -1.46 -4.92 -12.36
CA THR A 277 -0.80 -5.35 -13.59
C THR A 277 -1.66 -6.34 -14.37
N ALA A 278 -2.20 -7.37 -13.71
CA ALA A 278 -3.06 -8.37 -14.36
C ALA A 278 -4.33 -7.72 -14.96
N ALA A 279 -5.01 -6.89 -14.17
CA ALA A 279 -6.22 -6.20 -14.60
C ALA A 279 -5.95 -5.24 -15.77
N GLN A 280 -4.85 -4.47 -15.73
CA GLN A 280 -4.46 -3.58 -16.83
C GLN A 280 -4.20 -4.33 -18.14
N LEU A 281 -3.44 -5.43 -18.07
CA LEU A 281 -3.14 -6.24 -19.24
C LEU A 281 -4.39 -6.92 -19.81
N HIS A 282 -5.30 -7.39 -18.94
CA HIS A 282 -6.55 -8.01 -19.38
C HIS A 282 -7.55 -6.99 -19.97
N THR A 283 -7.63 -5.78 -19.40
CA THR A 283 -8.43 -4.70 -20.00
C THR A 283 -7.88 -4.29 -21.37
N GLN A 284 -6.55 -4.24 -21.51
CA GLN A 284 -5.90 -3.97 -22.80
C GLN A 284 -6.18 -5.10 -23.82
N ASP A 285 -6.14 -6.36 -23.38
CA ASP A 285 -6.49 -7.51 -24.21
C ASP A 285 -7.92 -7.42 -24.76
N MET A 286 -8.89 -7.13 -23.87
CA MET A 286 -10.29 -6.92 -24.25
C MET A 286 -10.45 -5.79 -25.26
N PHE A 287 -9.68 -4.71 -25.12
CA PHE A 287 -9.71 -3.58 -26.05
C PHE A 287 -9.14 -3.95 -27.41
N ASP A 288 -7.96 -4.57 -27.46
CA ASP A 288 -7.25 -4.88 -28.71
C ASP A 288 -7.99 -5.96 -29.53
N HIS A 289 -8.60 -6.93 -28.83
CA HIS A 289 -9.30 -8.06 -29.46
C HIS A 289 -10.84 -7.92 -29.44
N GLN A 290 -11.36 -6.75 -29.05
CA GLN A 290 -12.77 -6.35 -29.17
C GLN A 290 -13.77 -7.30 -28.47
N PHE A 291 -13.46 -7.77 -27.27
CA PHE A 291 -14.30 -8.72 -26.52
C PHE A 291 -14.57 -8.30 -25.07
N GLN A 292 -15.53 -8.98 -24.44
CA GLN A 292 -15.77 -8.93 -22.99
C GLN A 292 -15.76 -10.35 -22.45
N GLY A 293 -14.93 -10.64 -21.45
CA GLY A 293 -14.93 -11.95 -20.81
C GLY A 293 -13.82 -12.11 -19.79
N HIS A 294 -13.94 -13.18 -19.00
CA HIS A 294 -13.00 -13.53 -17.92
C HIS A 294 -11.77 -14.32 -18.39
N THR A 295 -11.73 -14.70 -19.67
CA THR A 295 -10.66 -15.48 -20.27
C THR A 295 -9.94 -14.63 -21.29
N SER A 296 -8.60 -14.62 -21.24
CA SER A 296 -7.78 -13.88 -22.20
C SER A 296 -8.00 -14.37 -23.63
N SER A 297 -7.67 -13.53 -24.60
CA SER A 297 -7.73 -13.84 -26.02
C SER A 297 -6.71 -14.92 -26.41
N GLY A 298 -6.66 -15.24 -27.71
CA GLY A 298 -5.65 -16.15 -28.26
C GLY A 298 -4.24 -15.54 -28.39
N ASP A 299 -4.10 -14.22 -28.24
CA ASP A 299 -2.83 -13.49 -28.37
C ASP A 299 -2.78 -12.28 -27.40
N PRO A 300 -2.91 -12.51 -26.08
CA PRO A 300 -3.02 -11.42 -25.12
C PRO A 300 -1.67 -10.70 -24.91
N PRO A 301 -1.67 -9.47 -24.37
CA PRO A 301 -0.45 -8.77 -24.00
C PRO A 301 0.43 -9.59 -23.06
N ALA A 302 1.73 -9.68 -23.36
CA ALA A 302 2.68 -10.35 -22.50
C ALA A 302 2.74 -9.67 -21.11
N PRO A 303 2.96 -10.42 -20.02
CA PRO A 303 3.28 -11.85 -19.97
C PRO A 303 2.05 -12.78 -19.96
N LEU A 304 0.82 -12.28 -20.14
CA LEU A 304 -0.39 -13.12 -20.08
C LEU A 304 -0.34 -14.25 -21.12
N THR A 305 -0.98 -15.36 -20.79
CA THR A 305 -0.98 -16.56 -21.65
C THR A 305 -2.27 -16.68 -22.45
N PRO A 306 -2.22 -17.16 -23.71
CA PRO A 306 -3.41 -17.38 -24.53
C PRO A 306 -4.47 -18.21 -23.81
N PHE A 307 -5.72 -17.75 -23.84
CA PHE A 307 -6.87 -18.39 -23.19
C PHE A 307 -6.71 -18.58 -21.68
N GLY A 308 -5.86 -17.78 -21.03
CA GLY A 308 -5.65 -17.80 -19.59
C GLY A 308 -6.92 -17.40 -18.83
N SER A 309 -7.25 -18.17 -17.80
CA SER A 309 -8.22 -17.79 -16.77
C SER A 309 -7.67 -16.67 -15.88
N LEU A 310 -8.51 -16.08 -15.02
CA LEU A 310 -8.04 -15.18 -13.95
C LEU A 310 -6.87 -15.80 -13.18
N ARG A 311 -7.00 -17.07 -12.76
CA ARG A 311 -5.96 -17.76 -12.01
C ARG A 311 -4.64 -17.84 -12.78
N ASP A 312 -4.69 -18.10 -14.08
CA ASP A 312 -3.48 -18.15 -14.94
C ASP A 312 -2.84 -16.77 -15.05
N ARG A 313 -3.63 -15.70 -15.24
CA ARG A 313 -3.13 -14.32 -15.26
C ARG A 313 -2.44 -13.95 -13.94
N LEU A 314 -3.08 -14.25 -12.81
CA LEU A 314 -2.55 -13.98 -11.48
C LEU A 314 -1.26 -14.75 -11.18
N ASN A 315 -1.18 -16.03 -11.56
CA ASN A 315 0.03 -16.83 -11.40
C ASN A 315 1.23 -16.23 -12.16
N VAL A 316 1.01 -15.72 -13.37
CA VAL A 316 2.06 -15.15 -14.21
C VAL A 316 2.61 -13.84 -13.63
N VAL A 317 1.76 -13.00 -13.03
CA VAL A 317 2.20 -11.78 -12.33
C VAL A 317 2.66 -12.05 -10.89
N GLY A 318 2.66 -13.32 -10.46
CA GLY A 318 3.14 -13.76 -9.16
C GLY A 318 2.22 -13.42 -7.99
N TYR A 319 0.91 -13.28 -8.22
CA TYR A 319 -0.08 -13.11 -7.16
C TYR A 319 -0.56 -14.47 -6.63
N ALA A 320 -0.48 -14.66 -5.32
CA ALA A 320 -0.95 -15.85 -4.62
C ALA A 320 -2.00 -15.45 -3.59
N GLY A 321 -3.21 -16.00 -3.72
CA GLY A 321 -4.35 -15.66 -2.86
C GLY A 321 -5.66 -16.14 -3.46
N GLY A 322 -6.74 -16.05 -2.68
CA GLY A 322 -8.10 -16.11 -3.22
C GLY A 322 -8.34 -14.92 -4.14
N ALA A 323 -9.17 -15.08 -5.17
CA ALA A 323 -9.42 -13.99 -6.11
C ALA A 323 -10.81 -14.05 -6.75
N GLY A 324 -11.32 -12.88 -7.11
CA GLY A 324 -12.55 -12.68 -7.87
C GLY A 324 -12.32 -11.68 -9.00
N GLU A 325 -13.20 -11.65 -10.00
CA GLU A 325 -13.07 -10.71 -11.12
C GLU A 325 -14.43 -10.17 -11.57
N ASN A 326 -14.47 -8.87 -11.84
CA ASN A 326 -15.55 -8.22 -12.60
C ASN A 326 -14.98 -7.62 -13.89
N VAL A 327 -15.69 -7.77 -15.02
CA VAL A 327 -15.30 -7.19 -16.32
C VAL A 327 -16.46 -6.48 -17.00
N TYR A 328 -16.21 -5.29 -17.55
CA TYR A 328 -17.19 -4.55 -18.34
C TYR A 328 -16.50 -3.77 -19.45
N SER A 329 -16.93 -4.00 -20.69
CA SER A 329 -16.26 -3.48 -21.89
C SER A 329 -16.97 -2.28 -22.53
N ARG A 330 -18.03 -1.77 -21.89
CA ARG A 330 -18.96 -0.78 -22.48
C ARG A 330 -19.26 0.37 -21.53
N ALA A 331 -18.41 0.59 -20.54
CA ALA A 331 -18.60 1.68 -19.60
C ALA A 331 -18.50 3.02 -20.34
N SER A 332 -19.23 4.03 -19.85
CA SER A 332 -19.10 5.42 -20.35
C SER A 332 -18.20 6.29 -19.49
N SER A 333 -18.07 5.95 -18.21
CA SER A 333 -17.28 6.64 -17.20
C SER A 333 -17.03 5.73 -16.00
N PRO A 334 -16.11 6.10 -15.08
CA PRO A 334 -15.94 5.37 -13.83
C PRO A 334 -17.23 5.27 -13.01
N ARG A 335 -18.04 6.34 -13.00
CA ARG A 335 -19.31 6.39 -12.29
C ARG A 335 -20.34 5.42 -12.88
N GLU A 336 -20.50 5.41 -14.19
CA GLU A 336 -21.44 4.49 -14.87
C GLU A 336 -20.96 3.04 -14.76
N GLY A 337 -19.67 2.77 -14.93
CA GLY A 337 -19.16 1.39 -14.79
C GLY A 337 -19.25 0.87 -13.35
N HIS A 338 -19.08 1.73 -12.33
CA HIS A 338 -19.31 1.33 -10.93
C HIS A 338 -20.78 0.95 -10.72
N ALA A 339 -21.69 1.81 -11.18
CA ALA A 339 -23.11 1.51 -11.13
C ALA A 339 -23.45 0.24 -11.93
N ALA A 340 -22.75 -0.05 -13.03
CA ALA A 340 -22.95 -1.26 -13.83
C ALA A 340 -22.69 -2.52 -13.02
N PHE A 341 -21.60 -2.55 -12.27
CA PHE A 341 -21.25 -3.69 -11.43
C PHE A 341 -22.11 -3.79 -10.18
N ASP A 342 -22.38 -2.67 -9.50
CA ASP A 342 -23.06 -2.69 -8.20
C ASP A 342 -24.59 -2.80 -8.35
N VAL A 343 -25.19 -2.23 -9.40
CA VAL A 343 -26.58 -2.54 -9.77
C VAL A 343 -26.67 -3.91 -10.47
N ASP A 344 -25.58 -4.33 -11.11
CA ASP A 344 -25.47 -5.55 -11.91
C ASP A 344 -26.58 -5.65 -12.95
N TRP A 345 -26.72 -4.60 -13.76
CA TRP A 345 -27.80 -4.53 -14.74
C TRP A 345 -27.58 -5.52 -15.88
N GLY A 346 -28.68 -6.11 -16.32
CA GLY A 346 -28.67 -7.10 -17.38
C GLY A 346 -29.76 -8.15 -17.17
N PRO A 347 -30.39 -8.63 -18.27
CA PRO A 347 -31.33 -9.72 -18.16
C PRO A 347 -30.53 -11.01 -17.87
N GLY A 348 -30.62 -11.51 -16.65
CA GLY A 348 -29.87 -12.68 -16.27
C GLY A 348 -30.37 -13.32 -14.99
N GLY A 349 -30.28 -14.64 -14.94
CA GLY A 349 -30.52 -15.41 -13.75
C GLY A 349 -30.77 -16.87 -14.04
N ASN A 350 -30.34 -17.72 -13.11
CA ASN A 350 -30.50 -19.15 -13.24
C ASN A 350 -31.42 -19.65 -12.11
N PRO A 351 -32.69 -19.99 -12.39
CA PRO A 351 -33.60 -20.53 -11.37
C PRO A 351 -33.12 -21.82 -10.70
N ALA A 352 -32.09 -22.49 -11.24
CA ALA A 352 -31.45 -23.63 -10.60
C ALA A 352 -30.31 -23.25 -9.63
N ASP A 353 -29.85 -21.98 -9.62
CA ASP A 353 -28.89 -21.50 -8.63
C ASP A 353 -29.58 -21.43 -7.25
N PRO A 354 -29.03 -22.05 -6.19
CA PRO A 354 -29.59 -21.98 -4.85
C PRO A 354 -29.74 -20.56 -4.29
N ARG A 355 -28.98 -19.59 -4.84
CA ARG A 355 -29.00 -18.17 -4.45
C ARG A 355 -30.02 -17.36 -5.26
N TYR A 356 -30.68 -17.96 -6.24
CA TYR A 356 -31.71 -17.31 -7.05
C TYR A 356 -32.91 -16.91 -6.19
N ASN A 357 -33.36 -15.66 -6.33
CA ASN A 357 -34.57 -15.18 -5.68
C ASN A 357 -35.70 -14.97 -6.71
N PRO A 358 -36.82 -15.72 -6.65
CA PRO A 358 -37.92 -15.56 -7.60
C PRO A 358 -38.56 -14.16 -7.58
N ASP A 359 -38.48 -13.43 -6.47
CA ASP A 359 -39.04 -12.07 -6.37
C ASP A 359 -38.27 -11.06 -7.21
N PHE A 360 -37.01 -11.35 -7.57
CA PHE A 360 -36.16 -10.50 -8.39
C PHE A 360 -36.35 -10.72 -9.90
N ALA A 361 -37.13 -11.74 -10.28
CA ALA A 361 -37.33 -12.11 -11.67
C ALA A 361 -37.94 -10.95 -12.49
N GLY A 362 -37.26 -10.53 -13.56
CA GLY A 362 -37.75 -9.50 -14.47
C GLY A 362 -37.51 -8.05 -14.02
N GLN A 363 -36.74 -7.82 -12.96
CA GLN A 363 -36.41 -6.47 -12.46
C GLN A 363 -35.27 -5.78 -13.24
N GLY A 364 -34.76 -6.39 -14.32
CA GLY A 364 -33.69 -5.82 -15.15
C GLY A 364 -32.27 -5.94 -14.60
N MET A 365 -32.10 -6.54 -13.42
CA MET A 365 -30.82 -6.83 -12.78
C MET A 365 -30.54 -8.35 -12.78
N GLN A 366 -29.26 -8.74 -12.75
CA GLN A 366 -28.81 -10.12 -12.64
C GLN A 366 -29.31 -10.78 -11.34
N ASN A 367 -29.58 -12.09 -11.38
CA ASN A 367 -30.14 -12.85 -10.26
C ASN A 367 -29.52 -14.26 -10.13
N PRO A 368 -28.54 -14.48 -9.23
CA PRO A 368 -27.95 -13.49 -8.32
C PRO A 368 -27.10 -12.44 -9.05
N ALA A 369 -26.93 -11.27 -8.42
CA ALA A 369 -26.11 -10.16 -8.90
C ALA A 369 -24.60 -10.43 -8.65
N GLY A 370 -23.99 -11.31 -9.44
CA GLY A 370 -22.62 -11.80 -9.24
C GLY A 370 -21.56 -10.70 -9.11
N HIS A 371 -21.64 -9.62 -9.89
CA HIS A 371 -20.64 -8.54 -9.81
C HIS A 371 -20.75 -7.77 -8.48
N ARG A 372 -21.99 -7.51 -8.02
CA ARG A 372 -22.27 -6.94 -6.69
C ARG A 372 -21.75 -7.85 -5.59
N LEU A 373 -21.97 -9.16 -5.69
CA LEU A 373 -21.48 -10.10 -4.68
C LEU A 373 -19.95 -10.04 -4.56
N ASN A 374 -19.21 -10.02 -5.69
CA ASN A 374 -17.76 -9.83 -5.66
C ASN A 374 -17.34 -8.49 -5.04
N LEU A 375 -18.04 -7.40 -5.39
CA LEU A 375 -17.71 -6.04 -4.92
C LEU A 375 -17.81 -5.92 -3.38
N HIS A 376 -18.78 -6.60 -2.77
CA HIS A 376 -19.06 -6.56 -1.34
C HIS A 376 -18.55 -7.78 -0.57
N ASP A 377 -17.81 -8.68 -1.19
CA ASP A 377 -17.23 -9.84 -0.52
C ASP A 377 -16.16 -9.35 0.49
N ASN A 378 -16.38 -9.63 1.77
CA ASN A 378 -15.51 -9.16 2.85
C ASN A 378 -14.22 -9.99 2.99
N ASP A 379 -14.12 -11.14 2.32
CA ASP A 379 -12.87 -11.92 2.29
C ASP A 379 -11.79 -11.19 1.46
N PHE A 380 -12.18 -10.36 0.49
CA PHE A 380 -11.23 -9.56 -0.27
C PHE A 380 -10.70 -8.37 0.53
N LYS A 381 -9.37 -8.21 0.49
CA LYS A 381 -8.62 -7.10 1.10
C LYS A 381 -7.90 -6.25 0.07
N GLU A 382 -7.66 -6.79 -1.11
CA GLU A 382 -6.87 -6.16 -2.17
C GLU A 382 -7.64 -6.09 -3.48
N ILE A 383 -7.22 -5.19 -4.35
CA ILE A 383 -7.78 -5.06 -5.70
C ILE A 383 -6.75 -4.51 -6.69
N GLY A 384 -6.90 -4.91 -7.95
CA GLY A 384 -6.32 -4.26 -9.11
C GLY A 384 -7.42 -3.80 -10.06
N ILE A 385 -7.31 -2.57 -10.58
CA ILE A 385 -8.31 -2.02 -11.49
C ILE A 385 -7.63 -1.55 -12.77
N GLY A 386 -7.89 -2.26 -13.86
CA GLY A 386 -7.40 -1.91 -15.19
C GLY A 386 -8.44 -1.15 -15.97
N VAL A 387 -8.12 0.06 -16.44
CA VAL A 387 -9.02 0.91 -17.24
C VAL A 387 -8.39 1.25 -18.59
N VAL A 388 -9.15 1.10 -19.67
CA VAL A 388 -8.77 1.58 -21.01
C VAL A 388 -9.87 2.49 -21.53
N ASN A 389 -9.51 3.76 -21.78
CA ASN A 389 -10.38 4.74 -22.41
C ASN A 389 -10.21 4.68 -23.93
N GLY A 390 -11.29 4.40 -24.65
CA GLY A 390 -11.31 4.33 -26.10
C GLY A 390 -12.44 3.46 -26.65
N THR A 391 -12.72 3.64 -27.94
CA THR A 391 -13.63 2.77 -28.68
C THR A 391 -12.84 1.98 -29.71
N ASN A 392 -12.99 0.65 -29.70
CA ASN A 392 -12.44 -0.22 -30.72
C ASN A 392 -13.50 -1.24 -31.16
N GLY A 393 -14.06 -1.04 -32.36
CA GLY A 393 -15.10 -1.92 -32.90
C GLY A 393 -16.31 -2.05 -31.97
N SER A 394 -16.49 -3.24 -31.37
CA SER A 394 -17.63 -3.55 -30.52
C SER A 394 -17.47 -3.17 -29.04
N VAL A 395 -16.32 -2.68 -28.60
CA VAL A 395 -16.04 -2.32 -27.20
C VAL A 395 -15.71 -0.83 -27.03
N GLY A 396 -15.83 -0.33 -25.81
CA GLY A 396 -15.72 1.08 -25.45
C GLY A 396 -17.09 1.73 -25.17
N PRO A 397 -17.10 3.02 -24.80
CA PRO A 397 -15.98 3.97 -24.82
C PRO A 397 -14.99 3.87 -23.65
N GLN A 398 -15.28 3.06 -22.63
CA GLN A 398 -14.35 2.68 -21.57
C GLN A 398 -14.48 1.19 -21.27
N LEU A 399 -13.35 0.53 -21.03
CA LEU A 399 -13.29 -0.84 -20.54
C LEU A 399 -12.70 -0.84 -19.15
N VAL A 400 -13.20 -1.72 -18.29
CA VAL A 400 -12.73 -1.90 -16.92
C VAL A 400 -12.69 -3.38 -16.55
N THR A 401 -11.61 -3.76 -15.87
CA THR A 401 -11.42 -5.04 -15.17
C THR A 401 -11.13 -4.73 -13.71
N GLN A 402 -11.82 -5.40 -12.79
CA GLN A 402 -11.58 -5.35 -11.35
C GLN A 402 -11.15 -6.76 -10.90
N ASP A 403 -9.88 -6.94 -10.56
CA ASP A 403 -9.35 -8.18 -10.00
C ASP A 403 -9.23 -8.02 -8.48
N PHE A 404 -10.09 -8.72 -7.73
CA PHE A 404 -10.12 -8.71 -6.27
C PHE A 404 -9.19 -9.79 -5.71
N GLY A 405 -8.61 -9.55 -4.53
CA GLY A 405 -7.64 -10.45 -3.91
C GLY A 405 -7.83 -10.61 -2.40
N ASP A 406 -7.67 -11.85 -1.94
CA ASP A 406 -7.53 -12.24 -0.53
C ASP A 406 -6.08 -12.73 -0.30
N PRO A 407 -5.21 -11.86 0.27
CA PRO A 407 -3.83 -12.21 0.60
C PRO A 407 -3.70 -12.98 1.93
N GLY A 408 -4.82 -13.31 2.60
CA GLY A 408 -4.84 -13.91 3.93
C GLY A 408 -4.80 -12.88 5.05
N SER A 409 -3.89 -13.07 6.01
CA SER A 409 -3.96 -12.38 7.31
C SER A 409 -3.47 -10.93 7.33
N VAL A 410 -2.81 -10.45 6.27
CA VAL A 410 -2.28 -9.08 6.24
C VAL A 410 -3.43 -8.06 6.19
N ALA A 411 -3.36 -7.05 7.06
CA ALA A 411 -4.23 -5.88 7.03
C ALA A 411 -3.46 -4.67 6.52
N PHE A 412 -4.16 -3.69 5.94
CA PHE A 412 -3.56 -2.49 5.36
C PHE A 412 -4.18 -1.23 5.94
N VAL A 413 -3.33 -0.23 6.19
CA VAL A 413 -3.75 1.18 6.23
C VAL A 413 -3.68 1.67 4.79
N THR A 414 -4.83 1.94 4.19
CA THR A 414 -4.97 2.36 2.78
C THR A 414 -5.70 3.69 2.68
N GLY A 415 -5.67 4.33 1.51
CA GLY A 415 -6.45 5.54 1.26
C GLY A 415 -5.95 6.32 0.06
N VAL A 416 -6.38 7.58 -0.02
CA VAL A 416 -5.98 8.51 -1.06
C VAL A 416 -5.54 9.84 -0.46
N VAL A 417 -4.44 10.37 -1.00
CA VAL A 417 -3.98 11.73 -0.75
C VAL A 417 -4.48 12.62 -1.90
N TYR A 418 -5.32 13.60 -1.60
CA TYR A 418 -5.93 14.45 -2.63
C TYR A 418 -6.24 15.85 -2.14
N GLN A 419 -6.36 16.80 -3.07
CA GLN A 419 -6.90 18.14 -2.81
C GLN A 419 -8.34 18.18 -3.33
N ASP A 420 -9.30 18.41 -2.45
CA ASP A 420 -10.71 18.62 -2.81
C ASP A 420 -10.88 19.98 -3.51
N LEU A 421 -10.79 19.99 -4.84
CA LEU A 421 -10.83 21.20 -5.64
C LEU A 421 -12.25 21.72 -5.81
N ASN A 422 -13.25 20.87 -5.63
CA ASN A 422 -14.65 21.21 -5.86
C ASN A 422 -15.50 21.27 -4.56
N GLY A 423 -14.93 20.91 -3.41
CA GLY A 423 -15.54 21.02 -2.09
C GLY A 423 -16.54 19.90 -1.76
N ASN A 424 -16.48 18.76 -2.44
CA ASN A 424 -17.42 17.65 -2.25
C ASN A 424 -16.93 16.59 -1.23
N SER A 425 -15.70 16.72 -0.72
CA SER A 425 -15.05 15.81 0.21
C SER A 425 -14.99 14.35 -0.27
N PHE A 426 -14.79 14.18 -1.58
CA PHE A 426 -14.64 12.90 -2.25
C PHE A 426 -13.61 13.06 -3.38
N TYR A 427 -12.82 12.03 -3.65
CA TYR A 427 -11.84 12.09 -4.74
C TYR A 427 -12.51 12.25 -6.11
N ASP A 428 -12.04 13.21 -6.88
CA ASP A 428 -12.28 13.29 -8.32
C ASP A 428 -11.00 13.15 -9.16
N VAL A 429 -11.17 12.73 -10.41
CA VAL A 429 -10.05 12.63 -11.37
C VAL A 429 -9.34 13.99 -11.48
N GLY A 430 -8.04 13.99 -11.19
CA GLY A 430 -7.18 15.18 -11.19
C GLY A 430 -6.90 15.77 -9.79
N GLU A 431 -7.55 15.26 -8.74
CA GLU A 431 -7.36 15.74 -7.37
C GLU A 431 -6.25 15.01 -6.61
N GLY A 432 -5.85 13.83 -7.08
CA GLY A 432 -4.77 13.04 -6.48
C GLY A 432 -3.45 13.79 -6.36
N ARG A 433 -2.73 13.57 -5.26
CA ARG A 433 -1.44 14.19 -4.97
C ARG A 433 -0.37 13.13 -4.68
N SER A 434 0.64 13.09 -5.54
CA SER A 434 1.76 12.16 -5.46
C SER A 434 2.88 12.64 -4.54
N GLY A 435 3.75 11.72 -4.12
CA GLY A 435 5.01 12.06 -3.47
C GLY A 435 4.90 12.34 -1.96
N VAL A 436 3.70 12.20 -1.38
CA VAL A 436 3.53 12.21 0.08
C VAL A 436 3.96 10.87 0.63
N ARG A 437 4.86 10.88 1.60
CA ARG A 437 5.32 9.70 2.33
C ARG A 437 4.34 9.40 3.47
N ILE A 438 3.96 8.13 3.61
CA ILE A 438 3.06 7.64 4.65
C ILE A 438 3.80 6.61 5.50
N ASP A 439 3.98 6.93 6.77
CA ASP A 439 4.57 6.06 7.78
C ASP A 439 3.50 5.59 8.76
N VAL A 440 3.37 4.28 8.93
CA VAL A 440 2.60 3.67 10.03
C VAL A 440 3.58 3.25 11.12
N GLU A 441 3.33 3.65 12.37
CA GLU A 441 4.15 3.27 13.51
C GLU A 441 4.23 1.73 13.65
N GLY A 442 5.43 1.21 13.92
CA GLY A 442 5.65 -0.23 14.08
C GLY A 442 5.65 -1.04 12.79
N SER A 443 5.29 -0.45 11.63
CA SER A 443 5.40 -1.12 10.34
C SER A 443 6.86 -1.10 9.84
N ALA A 444 7.30 -2.22 9.27
CA ALA A 444 8.55 -2.30 8.52
C ALA A 444 8.47 -1.59 7.16
N TYR A 445 7.27 -1.13 6.79
CA TYR A 445 6.98 -0.51 5.52
C TYR A 445 6.61 0.96 5.67
N PHE A 446 6.88 1.72 4.62
CA PHE A 446 6.26 3.01 4.35
C PHE A 446 5.67 3.00 2.94
N ALA A 447 4.80 3.94 2.63
CA ALA A 447 4.31 4.15 1.26
C ALA A 447 4.67 5.54 0.77
N VAL A 448 4.61 5.72 -0.54
CA VAL A 448 4.58 7.03 -1.20
C VAL A 448 3.31 7.07 -2.03
N SER A 449 2.52 8.13 -1.91
CA SER A 449 1.30 8.28 -2.71
C SER A 449 1.62 8.27 -4.21
N SER A 450 0.84 7.49 -4.96
CA SER A 450 0.95 7.33 -6.42
C SER A 450 0.58 8.59 -7.20
N ALA A 451 0.69 8.58 -8.54
CA ALA A 451 0.30 9.73 -9.37
C ALA A 451 -1.18 10.11 -9.18
N SER A 452 -2.05 9.14 -8.91
CA SER A 452 -3.47 9.34 -8.60
C SER A 452 -3.75 9.58 -7.12
N GLY A 453 -2.73 9.59 -6.25
CA GLY A 453 -2.85 9.86 -4.82
C GLY A 453 -3.05 8.62 -3.95
N GLY A 454 -3.37 7.46 -4.53
CA GLY A 454 -3.58 6.22 -3.79
C GLY A 454 -2.30 5.76 -3.06
N TYR A 455 -2.46 5.16 -1.89
CA TYR A 455 -1.38 4.55 -1.12
C TYR A 455 -1.89 3.37 -0.29
N SER A 456 -0.98 2.47 0.11
CA SER A 456 -1.28 1.45 1.13
C SER A 456 -0.01 1.06 1.89
N VAL A 457 -0.14 0.83 3.20
CA VAL A 457 0.95 0.37 4.08
C VAL A 457 0.48 -0.88 4.83
N PRO A 458 1.19 -2.01 4.76
CA PRO A 458 0.92 -3.18 5.59
C PRO A 458 0.98 -2.81 7.08
N ALA A 459 -0.08 -3.14 7.81
CA ALA A 459 -0.17 -2.91 9.24
C ALA A 459 0.59 -3.99 10.03
N PRO A 460 1.13 -3.68 11.22
CA PRO A 460 1.81 -4.67 12.06
C PRO A 460 0.90 -5.76 12.63
N GLY A 461 -0.42 -5.54 12.62
CA GLY A 461 -1.44 -6.42 13.22
C GLY A 461 -2.60 -5.60 13.78
N ASP A 462 -3.41 -6.21 14.64
CA ASP A 462 -4.46 -5.52 15.40
C ASP A 462 -3.84 -4.54 16.41
N GLY A 463 -4.34 -3.30 16.41
CA GLY A 463 -3.81 -2.25 17.27
C GLY A 463 -4.15 -0.84 16.78
N ALA A 464 -3.82 0.13 17.64
CA ALA A 464 -3.87 1.55 17.30
C ALA A 464 -2.45 2.03 16.98
N TYR A 465 -2.28 2.67 15.83
CA TYR A 465 -0.99 3.11 15.30
C TYR A 465 -1.05 4.57 14.86
N ASP A 466 -0.04 5.35 15.22
CA ASP A 466 0.14 6.67 14.65
C ASP A 466 0.50 6.56 13.16
N VAL A 467 -0.12 7.41 12.34
CA VAL A 467 0.09 7.49 10.89
C VAL A 467 0.51 8.91 10.53
N LEU A 468 1.73 9.03 10.02
CA LEU A 468 2.30 10.30 9.60
C LEU A 468 2.33 10.38 8.07
N PHE A 469 1.64 11.38 7.54
CA PHE A 469 1.77 11.84 6.17
C PHE A 469 2.76 13.02 6.17
N SER A 470 3.78 12.95 5.33
CA SER A 470 4.81 13.99 5.25
C SER A 470 5.39 14.18 3.85
N GLY A 471 5.96 15.35 3.58
CA GLY A 471 6.63 15.64 2.32
C GLY A 471 5.67 15.88 1.14
N GLY A 472 6.16 15.66 -0.07
CA GLY A 472 5.38 15.90 -1.31
C GLY A 472 5.02 17.37 -1.61
N GLY A 473 5.50 18.33 -0.80
CA GLY A 473 5.09 19.73 -0.87
C GLY A 473 3.82 20.06 -0.08
N PHE A 474 3.31 19.12 0.71
CA PHE A 474 2.09 19.26 1.50
C PHE A 474 2.40 19.34 3.00
N ALA A 475 1.48 19.94 3.76
CA ALA A 475 1.60 20.00 5.20
C ALA A 475 1.68 18.59 5.80
N ASP A 476 2.43 18.44 6.88
CA ASP A 476 2.42 17.18 7.62
C ASP A 476 1.04 16.95 8.25
N TYR A 477 0.57 15.71 8.18
CA TYR A 477 -0.69 15.30 8.80
C TYR A 477 -0.45 14.06 9.65
N LEU A 478 -0.66 14.19 10.96
CA LEU A 478 -0.56 13.10 11.92
C LEU A 478 -1.98 12.69 12.35
N THR A 479 -2.27 11.39 12.22
CA THR A 479 -3.55 10.80 12.61
C THR A 479 -3.32 9.39 13.18
N GLN A 480 -4.39 8.66 13.48
CA GLN A 480 -4.31 7.30 14.03
C GLN A 480 -5.14 6.32 13.20
N ALA A 481 -4.55 5.17 12.91
CA ALA A 481 -5.22 3.99 12.37
C ALA A 481 -5.57 3.02 13.50
N ASN A 482 -6.76 2.42 13.46
CA ASN A 482 -7.15 1.37 14.38
C ASN A 482 -7.52 0.11 13.58
N ILE A 483 -6.64 -0.90 13.64
CA ILE A 483 -6.83 -2.20 12.99
C ILE A 483 -7.47 -3.14 13.99
N VAL A 484 -8.58 -3.76 13.60
CA VAL A 484 -9.35 -4.69 14.44
C VAL A 484 -9.76 -5.88 13.59
N GLY A 485 -9.54 -7.11 14.09
CA GLY A 485 -9.95 -8.33 13.40
C GLY A 485 -9.12 -8.63 12.14
N GLY A 486 -7.95 -8.02 11.99
CA GLY A 486 -7.12 -8.11 10.80
C GLY A 486 -7.76 -7.45 9.56
N GLU A 487 -8.71 -6.55 9.74
CA GLU A 487 -9.39 -5.83 8.65
C GLU A 487 -8.63 -4.56 8.25
N ASN A 488 -8.70 -4.21 6.97
CA ASN A 488 -8.15 -2.97 6.45
C ASN A 488 -8.84 -1.74 7.05
N VAL A 489 -8.12 -0.63 7.10
CA VAL A 489 -8.68 0.68 7.43
C VAL A 489 -8.34 1.70 6.34
N LYS A 490 -9.33 2.53 6.00
CA LYS A 490 -9.15 3.63 5.05
C LYS A 490 -8.91 4.93 5.80
N ILE A 491 -7.84 5.65 5.46
CA ILE A 491 -7.53 6.99 5.96
C ILE A 491 -7.20 7.86 4.76
N ASP A 492 -7.99 8.90 4.55
CA ASP A 492 -7.70 9.87 3.51
C ASP A 492 -6.96 11.07 4.07
N TYR A 493 -6.03 11.60 3.28
CA TYR A 493 -5.41 12.88 3.57
C TYR A 493 -5.91 13.92 2.57
N LEU A 494 -6.76 14.82 3.06
CA LEU A 494 -7.14 16.04 2.36
C LEU A 494 -5.96 17.01 2.40
N ALA A 495 -5.11 16.93 1.37
CA ALA A 495 -3.81 17.56 1.32
C ALA A 495 -3.93 19.09 1.28
N LEU A 496 -3.28 19.76 2.22
CA LEU A 496 -3.11 21.20 2.20
C LEU A 496 -1.67 21.50 1.78
N SER A 497 -1.47 22.51 0.92
CA SER A 497 -0.11 22.94 0.59
C SER A 497 0.66 23.25 1.88
N ALA A 498 1.92 22.83 1.95
CA ALA A 498 2.75 23.18 3.08
C ALA A 498 2.86 24.71 3.15
N ALA A 499 2.59 25.28 4.32
CA ALA A 499 2.92 26.67 4.58
C ALA A 499 4.43 26.75 4.79
N TRP A 500 5.15 27.26 3.80
CA TRP A 500 6.57 27.50 3.92
C TRP A 500 6.79 28.87 4.53
N ALA A 501 7.57 28.95 5.62
CA ALA A 501 7.87 30.22 6.25
C ALA A 501 8.55 31.23 5.30
N ALA A 502 9.23 30.73 4.27
CA ALA A 502 9.86 31.53 3.22
C ALA A 502 9.03 31.71 1.94
N ASP A 503 7.78 31.23 1.89
CA ASP A 503 6.81 31.59 0.86
C ASP A 503 6.23 32.96 1.22
N PHE A 504 7.01 33.99 0.91
CA PHE A 504 6.73 35.36 1.29
C PHE A 504 5.60 35.94 0.45
N ASN A 505 5.48 35.54 -0.82
CA ASN A 505 4.45 36.05 -1.72
C ASN A 505 3.10 35.29 -1.56
N GLY A 506 3.08 34.17 -0.85
CA GLY A 506 1.92 33.34 -0.55
C GLY A 506 1.42 32.53 -1.73
N ASP A 507 2.28 32.23 -2.71
CA ASP A 507 1.92 31.51 -3.93
C ASP A 507 2.05 29.97 -3.82
N GLY A 508 2.51 29.48 -2.67
CA GLY A 508 2.69 28.07 -2.38
C GLY A 508 4.02 27.48 -2.87
N ALA A 509 4.94 28.32 -3.34
CA ALA A 509 6.32 27.96 -3.69
C ALA A 509 7.33 28.83 -2.91
N VAL A 510 8.56 28.36 -2.83
CA VAL A 510 9.69 29.13 -2.29
C VAL A 510 10.73 29.26 -3.41
N ASP A 511 10.68 30.37 -4.14
CA ASP A 511 11.49 30.56 -5.33
C ASP A 511 12.10 31.98 -5.45
N GLY A 512 12.44 32.38 -6.68
CA GLY A 512 13.04 33.66 -6.97
C GLY A 512 12.11 34.85 -6.73
N GLU A 513 10.80 34.66 -6.75
CA GLU A 513 9.79 35.67 -6.44
C GLU A 513 9.78 35.99 -4.94
N ASP A 514 9.91 34.98 -4.08
CA ASP A 514 10.08 35.17 -2.64
C ASP A 514 11.37 35.91 -2.32
N LEU A 515 12.48 35.54 -2.97
CA LEU A 515 13.73 36.28 -2.79
C LEU A 515 13.60 37.73 -3.23
N ALA A 516 12.82 38.02 -4.27
CA ALA A 516 12.56 39.37 -4.72
C ALA A 516 11.74 40.16 -3.69
N LYS A 517 10.76 39.52 -3.04
CA LYS A 517 9.99 40.10 -1.95
C LYS A 517 10.84 40.34 -0.69
N TRP A 518 11.61 39.35 -0.24
CA TRP A 518 12.54 39.50 0.88
C TRP A 518 13.53 40.65 0.67
N ARG A 519 14.06 40.82 -0.55
CA ARG A 519 14.93 41.96 -0.89
C ARG A 519 14.24 43.32 -0.74
N GLY A 520 12.93 43.37 -0.94
CA GLY A 520 12.12 44.58 -0.75
C GLY A 520 11.83 44.87 0.72
N ASP A 521 11.73 43.83 1.54
CA ASP A 521 11.43 43.92 2.98
C ASP A 521 12.67 44.02 3.85
N PHE A 522 13.85 43.64 3.34
CA PHE A 522 15.11 43.60 4.08
C PHE A 522 15.40 44.89 4.86
N ALA A 523 15.45 44.79 6.18
CA ALA A 523 15.62 45.90 7.12
C ALA A 523 14.59 47.05 6.97
N ALA A 524 13.46 46.79 6.31
CA ALA A 524 12.42 47.78 6.03
C ALA A 524 11.09 47.43 6.71
N THR A 525 10.66 46.16 6.64
CA THR A 525 9.43 45.66 7.26
C THR A 525 9.62 44.23 7.76
N ALA A 526 8.69 43.70 8.54
CA ALA A 526 8.61 42.27 8.90
C ALA A 526 7.79 41.46 7.86
N GLY A 527 7.75 41.94 6.61
CA GLY A 527 6.91 41.37 5.56
C GLY A 527 7.45 40.06 4.99
N SER A 528 8.70 39.71 5.30
CA SER A 528 9.38 38.48 4.92
C SER A 528 10.10 37.86 6.13
N ASP A 529 9.38 37.85 7.27
CA ASP A 529 9.80 37.31 8.57
C ASP A 529 9.53 35.79 8.61
N ALA A 530 10.53 35.00 8.26
CA ALA A 530 10.47 33.55 8.20
C ALA A 530 10.87 32.85 9.50
N ASP A 531 11.51 33.54 10.44
CA ASP A 531 11.82 33.00 11.77
C ASP A 531 10.97 33.58 12.92
N ASP A 532 9.97 34.40 12.57
CA ASP A 532 8.97 35.03 13.45
C ASP A 532 9.62 35.93 14.52
N ASP A 533 10.75 36.58 14.22
CA ASP A 533 11.47 37.44 15.17
C ASP A 533 11.04 38.92 15.12
N GLY A 534 10.18 39.26 14.16
CA GLY A 534 9.58 40.58 13.98
C GLY A 534 10.35 41.49 13.04
N ASP A 535 11.34 41.00 12.29
CA ASP A 535 11.98 41.74 11.22
C ASP A 535 12.19 40.94 9.92
N SER A 536 13.10 41.38 9.05
CA SER A 536 13.37 40.72 7.77
C SER A 536 14.85 40.94 7.48
N ASP A 537 15.66 39.95 7.83
CA ASP A 537 17.10 40.04 7.84
C ASP A 537 17.78 38.76 7.29
N GLY A 538 19.08 38.61 7.60
CA GLY A 538 19.86 37.47 7.13
C GLY A 538 19.41 36.11 7.68
N ALA A 539 18.72 36.06 8.83
CA ALA A 539 18.14 34.86 9.41
C ALA A 539 16.97 34.35 8.56
N ASP A 540 16.10 35.24 8.08
CA ASP A 540 15.01 34.89 7.16
C ASP A 540 15.53 34.43 5.81
N LEU A 541 16.58 35.09 5.30
CA LEU A 541 17.24 34.67 4.07
C LEU A 541 17.81 33.25 4.21
N LEU A 542 18.29 32.88 5.40
CA LEU A 542 18.77 31.52 5.67
C LEU A 542 17.61 30.51 5.73
N VAL A 543 16.43 30.89 6.21
CA VAL A 543 15.22 30.07 6.09
C VAL A 543 14.84 29.89 4.62
N TRP A 544 14.80 30.98 3.83
CA TRP A 544 14.57 30.92 2.39
C TRP A 544 15.59 30.04 1.66
N GLN A 545 16.88 30.16 1.96
CA GLN A 545 17.92 29.31 1.36
C GLN A 545 17.72 27.82 1.65
N ARG A 546 17.23 27.48 2.85
CA ARG A 546 16.92 26.10 3.23
C ARG A 546 15.65 25.57 2.60
N GLN A 547 14.69 26.45 2.32
CA GLN A 547 13.40 26.11 1.72
C GLN A 547 13.36 26.36 0.20
N PHE A 548 14.39 26.91 -0.42
CA PHE A 548 14.38 27.22 -1.85
C PHE A 548 14.15 25.97 -2.71
N GLY A 549 13.14 26.04 -3.58
CA GLY A 549 12.66 24.92 -4.39
C GLY A 549 11.61 24.05 -3.71
N SER A 550 11.22 24.37 -2.47
CA SER A 550 10.06 23.78 -1.81
C SER A 550 8.77 24.40 -2.31
N GLY A 551 7.73 23.59 -2.50
CA GLY A 551 6.49 24.07 -3.09
C GLY A 551 6.68 24.42 -4.58
N GLY A 552 5.71 24.03 -5.40
CA GLY A 552 5.80 24.13 -6.86
C GLY A 552 5.80 22.75 -7.54
N THR A 553 5.08 22.65 -8.65
CA THR A 553 5.09 21.45 -9.49
C THR A 553 6.49 21.27 -10.09
N ALA A 554 7.10 20.10 -9.90
CA ALA A 554 8.35 19.77 -10.55
C ALA A 554 8.19 19.97 -12.07
N ALA A 555 8.94 20.92 -12.63
CA ALA A 555 9.01 21.05 -14.08
C ALA A 555 9.50 19.72 -14.64
N ALA A 556 8.73 19.11 -15.54
CA ALA A 556 9.13 17.89 -16.22
C ALA A 556 10.56 18.07 -16.75
N ILE A 557 11.49 17.29 -16.21
CA ILE A 557 12.86 17.27 -16.72
C ILE A 557 12.73 16.84 -18.19
N PRO A 558 13.15 17.66 -19.16
CA PRO A 558 13.17 17.22 -20.55
C PRO A 558 14.05 15.98 -20.61
N GLU A 559 13.47 14.83 -20.96
CA GLU A 559 14.25 13.60 -21.12
C GLU A 559 15.43 13.90 -22.05
N PRO A 560 16.68 13.54 -21.69
CA PRO A 560 17.79 13.69 -22.60
C PRO A 560 17.42 12.92 -23.87
N ALA A 561 17.47 13.59 -25.02
CA ALA A 561 17.10 13.03 -26.32
C ALA A 561 18.04 11.86 -26.70
N THR A 562 17.88 10.70 -26.09
CA THR A 562 18.54 9.44 -26.43
C THR A 562 18.17 8.99 -27.84
N ALA A 563 17.00 9.40 -28.34
CA ALA A 563 16.60 9.23 -29.74
C ALA A 563 17.48 10.03 -30.73
N ALA A 564 18.05 11.18 -30.34
CA ALA A 564 18.91 11.97 -31.21
C ALA A 564 20.33 11.37 -31.37
N ILE A 565 20.82 10.61 -30.38
CA ILE A 565 22.13 9.97 -30.44
C ILE A 565 22.09 8.68 -31.29
N LEU A 566 20.96 7.95 -31.29
CA LEU A 566 20.80 6.75 -32.12
C LEU A 566 20.67 7.06 -33.62
N LEU A 567 20.12 8.22 -34.00
CA LEU A 567 20.06 8.65 -35.41
C LEU A 567 21.42 9.16 -35.94
N GLY A 568 22.32 9.61 -35.07
CA GLY A 568 23.69 10.01 -35.46
C GLY A 568 24.62 8.83 -35.77
N ALA A 569 24.42 7.68 -35.11
CA ALA A 569 25.27 6.49 -35.30
C ALA A 569 24.98 5.73 -36.61
N ALA A 570 23.79 5.88 -37.20
CA ALA A 570 23.39 5.19 -38.43
C ALA A 570 24.01 5.80 -39.71
N VAL A 571 24.60 7.01 -39.65
CA VAL A 571 25.14 7.71 -40.83
C VAL A 571 26.63 7.40 -41.09
N ILE A 572 27.35 6.74 -40.16
CA ILE A 572 28.81 6.52 -40.28
C ILE A 572 29.19 5.15 -40.86
N LEU A 573 28.28 4.20 -41.01
CA LEU A 573 28.57 2.88 -41.60
C LEU A 573 28.31 2.87 -43.13
N ARG A 574 29.15 3.57 -43.90
CA ARG A 574 29.30 3.30 -45.34
C ARG A 574 30.30 2.15 -45.55
N PRO A 575 29.94 1.05 -46.23
CA PRO A 575 30.87 -0.05 -46.49
C PRO A 575 31.94 0.38 -47.49
N LEU A 576 33.21 0.30 -47.08
CA LEU A 576 34.37 0.45 -47.96
C LEU A 576 34.35 -0.62 -49.05
N ARG A 577 34.10 -0.18 -50.28
CA ARG A 577 34.10 -0.98 -51.51
C ARG A 577 35.51 -1.55 -51.74
N ARG A 578 35.72 -2.84 -51.39
CA ARG A 578 36.98 -3.56 -51.67
C ARG A 578 37.20 -3.63 -53.19
N ARG A 579 38.29 -3.01 -53.66
CA ARG A 579 38.84 -3.21 -55.02
C ARG A 579 39.36 -4.64 -55.13
N ARG A 580 38.91 -5.39 -56.14
CA ARG A 580 39.49 -6.68 -56.52
C ARG A 580 40.85 -6.47 -57.20
N PRO A 581 41.92 -7.21 -56.85
CA PRO A 581 43.08 -7.34 -57.71
C PRO A 581 42.78 -8.33 -58.84
N ARG A 582 43.32 -8.04 -60.02
CA ARG A 582 43.31 -8.91 -61.20
C ARG A 582 44.24 -10.11 -60.96
N CYS A 583 43.75 -11.31 -61.24
CA CYS A 583 44.33 -12.34 -62.11
C CYS A 583 43.21 -13.30 -62.50
#